data_AF-A0A7X0RMX1-F1
#
_entry.id   AF-A0A7X0RMX1-F1
#
_cell.length_a   1.000
_cell.length_b   1.000
_cell.length_c   1.000
_cell.angle_alpha   90.00
_cell.angle_beta   90.00
_cell.angle_gamma   90.00
#
_symmetry.space_group_name_H-M   'P 1'
#
loop_
_entity.id
_entity.type
_entity.pdbx_description
1 polymer ?
#
loop_
_entity_poly.entity_id
_entity_poly.type
_entity_poly.pdbx_seq_one_letter_code
_entity_poly.pdbx_strand_id
1 'polypeptide(L)' 'MEANAATGFADDKDIPVWAKASVAIVQQAEIVQGKGGNRFAPQDHATRAEAVTVLLKLLAQKNK' A
#
# COMPACT_ATOMS: atom_id res chain seq x y z
N MET A 1 -7.33 -18.37 -9.03
CA MET A 1 -7.58 -17.06 -9.68
C MET A 1 -7.29 -16.03 -8.62
N GLU A 2 -6.23 -15.23 -8.77
CA GLU A 2 -6.03 -14.11 -7.86
C GLU A 2 -7.16 -13.12 -8.11
N ALA A 3 -8.03 -12.95 -7.12
CA ALA A 3 -9.10 -11.98 -7.20
C ALA A 3 -8.47 -10.60 -7.41
N ASN A 4 -9.05 -9.82 -8.33
CA ASN A 4 -8.70 -8.42 -8.56
C ASN A 4 -9.13 -7.64 -7.30
N ALA A 5 -8.32 -7.71 -6.23
CA ALA A 5 -8.65 -7.17 -4.92
C ALA A 5 -8.78 -5.65 -5.02
N ALA A 6 -9.94 -5.11 -4.64
CA ALA A 6 -10.11 -3.67 -4.57
C ALA A 6 -9.31 -3.15 -3.37
N THR A 7 -8.39 -2.22 -3.62
CA THR A 7 -7.50 -1.64 -2.61
C THR A 7 -8.10 -0.43 -1.90
N GLY A 8 -9.28 0.04 -2.29
CA GLY A 8 -9.93 1.22 -1.70
C GLY A 8 -9.28 2.57 -2.02
N PHE A 9 -8.15 2.60 -2.75
CA PHE A 9 -7.53 3.83 -3.25
C PHE A 9 -8.25 4.36 -4.50
N ALA A 10 -8.26 5.68 -4.65
CA ALA A 10 -8.88 6.38 -5.78
C ALA A 10 -8.23 6.05 -7.14
N ASP A 11 -6.97 5.62 -7.12
CA ASP A 11 -6.18 5.20 -8.27
C ASP A 11 -6.00 3.68 -8.36
N ASP A 12 -6.92 2.88 -7.78
CA ASP A 12 -6.89 1.40 -7.82
C ASP A 12 -6.73 0.83 -9.24
N LYS A 13 -7.31 1.51 -10.23
CA LYS A 13 -7.19 1.14 -11.66
C LYS A 13 -5.76 1.19 -12.18
N ASP A 14 -4.90 1.99 -11.57
CA ASP A 14 -3.51 2.20 -11.97
C ASP A 14 -2.57 1.22 -11.24
N ILE A 15 -3.07 0.49 -10.23
CA ILE A 15 -2.33 -0.52 -9.48
C ILE A 15 -2.27 -1.80 -10.33
N PRO A 16 -1.07 -2.33 -10.64
CA PRO A 16 -0.92 -3.59 -11.35
C PRO A 16 -1.65 -4.74 -10.64
N VAL A 17 -2.29 -5.63 -11.40
CA VAL A 17 -3.10 -6.73 -10.85
C VAL A 17 -2.32 -7.57 -9.83
N TRP A 18 -1.05 -7.86 -10.11
CA TRP A 18 -0.18 -8.63 -9.21
C TRP A 18 0.06 -7.97 -7.85
N ALA A 19 -0.03 -6.63 -7.79
CA ALA A 19 0.25 -5.86 -6.57
C ALA A 19 -1.00 -5.66 -5.70
N LYS A 20 -2.21 -5.75 -6.29
CA LYS A 20 -3.46 -5.37 -5.62
C LYS A 20 -3.72 -6.12 -4.33
N ALA A 21 -3.51 -7.43 -4.31
CA ALA A 21 -3.68 -8.22 -3.09
C ALA A 21 -2.73 -7.74 -1.98
N SER A 22 -1.45 -7.53 -2.30
CA SER A 22 -0.46 -7.03 -1.34
C SER A 22 -0.79 -5.62 -0.86
N VAL A 23 -1.21 -4.72 -1.76
CA VAL A 23 -1.60 -3.35 -1.42
C VAL A 23 -2.80 -3.33 -0.48
N ALA A 24 -3.82 -4.13 -0.75
CA ALA A 24 -4.99 -4.24 0.13
C ALA A 24 -4.60 -4.72 1.53
N ILE A 25 -3.70 -5.71 1.64
CA ILE A 25 -3.22 -6.23 2.93
C ILE A 25 -2.48 -5.14 3.73
N VAL A 26 -1.54 -4.43 3.11
CA VAL A 26 -0.76 -3.41 3.82
C VAL A 26 -1.58 -2.15 4.14
N GLN A 27 -2.64 -1.88 3.37
CA GLN A 27 -3.61 -0.85 3.70
C GLN A 27 -4.43 -1.24 4.93
N GLN A 28 -5.01 -2.45 4.94
CA GLN A 28 -5.82 -2.94 6.05
C GLN A 28 -5.01 -3.05 7.35
N ALA A 29 -3.70 -3.34 7.24
CA ALA A 29 -2.77 -3.35 8.37
C ALA A 29 -2.29 -1.94 8.80
N GLU A 30 -2.80 -0.87 8.18
CA GLU A 30 -2.42 0.54 8.40
C GLU A 30 -0.92 0.85 8.17
N ILE A 31 -0.22 -0.07 7.50
CA ILE A 31 1.20 0.06 7.15
C ILE A 31 1.36 1.10 6.05
N VAL A 32 0.51 1.04 5.02
CA VAL A 32 0.46 2.03 3.94
C VAL A 32 -0.89 2.73 3.93
N GLN A 33 -0.89 4.05 4.00
CA GLN A 33 -2.13 4.86 3.99
C GLN A 33 -2.28 5.71 2.73
N GLY A 34 -1.36 5.56 1.78
CA GLY A 34 -1.34 6.35 0.54
C GLY A 34 -0.91 7.80 0.75
N LYS A 35 -1.15 8.60 -0.27
CA LYS A 35 -0.84 10.03 -0.39
C LYS A 35 -2.14 10.85 -0.47
N GLY A 36 -2.00 12.17 -0.56
CA GLY A 36 -3.12 13.09 -0.72
C GLY A 36 -4.08 12.70 -1.85
N GLY A 37 -5.39 12.87 -1.59
CA GLY A 37 -6.46 12.48 -2.50
C GLY A 37 -6.81 10.99 -2.47
N ASN A 38 -6.48 10.27 -1.38
CA ASN A 38 -6.70 8.83 -1.24
C ASN A 38 -6.03 8.01 -2.35
N ARG A 39 -4.75 8.30 -2.65
CA ARG A 39 -4.02 7.67 -3.76
C ARG A 39 -2.90 6.77 -3.27
N PHE A 40 -2.74 5.59 -3.85
CA PHE A 40 -1.57 4.74 -3.63
C PHE A 40 -0.34 5.25 -4.39
N ALA A 41 -0.56 5.85 -5.57
CA ALA A 41 0.46 6.34 -6.49
C ALA A 41 1.46 5.25 -6.96
N PRO A 42 0.99 4.18 -7.64
CA PRO A 42 1.80 3.00 -7.97
C PRO A 42 2.97 3.25 -8.92
N GLN A 43 2.95 4.38 -9.66
CA GLN A 43 3.98 4.77 -10.61
C GLN A 43 4.98 5.78 -10.03
N ASP A 44 4.73 6.31 -8.83
CA ASP A 44 5.64 7.22 -8.16
C ASP A 44 6.83 6.46 -7.56
N HIS A 45 7.98 7.14 -7.49
CA HIS A 45 9.06 6.68 -6.64
C HIS A 45 8.74 6.94 -5.16
N ALA A 46 9.05 5.96 -4.31
CA ALA A 46 9.05 6.15 -2.87
C ALA A 46 10.27 6.98 -2.45
N THR A 47 10.05 7.95 -1.58
CA THR A 47 11.13 8.66 -0.89
C THR A 47 11.78 7.75 0.17
N ARG A 48 13.01 8.07 0.56
CA ARG A 48 13.69 7.37 1.67
C ARG A 48 12.88 7.42 2.97
N ALA A 49 12.23 8.55 3.24
CA ALA A 49 11.37 8.72 4.41
C ALA A 49 10.16 7.77 4.36
N GLU A 50 9.43 7.74 3.25
CA GLU A 50 8.28 6.84 3.07
C GLU A 50 8.69 5.37 3.20
N ALA A 51 9.80 4.96 2.57
CA ALA A 51 10.31 3.60 2.67
C ALA A 51 10.63 3.20 4.12
N VAL A 52 11.34 4.07 4.87
CA VAL A 52 11.66 3.83 6.28
C VAL A 52 10.39 3.79 7.14
N THR A 53 9.42 4.67 6.90
CA THR A 53 8.14 4.65 7.62
C THR A 53 7.41 3.32 7.44
N VAL A 54 7.36 2.78 6.22
CA VAL A 54 6.73 1.47 5.95
C VAL A 54 7.46 0.35 6.70
N LEU A 55 8.79 0.33 6.69
CA LEU A 55 9.60 -0.66 7.40
C LEU A 55 9.38 -0.60 8.91
N LEU A 56 9.35 0.60 9.50
CA LEU A 56 9.11 0.79 10.94
C LEU A 56 7.71 0.31 11.34
N LYS A 57 6.68 0.63 10.55
CA LYS A 57 5.31 0.17 10.79
C LYS A 57 5.19 -1.36 10.68
N LEU A 58 5.86 -1.97 9.71
CA LEU A 58 5.91 -3.42 9.56
C LEU A 58 6.56 -4.10 10.78
N LEU A 59 7.70 -3.57 11.24
CA LEU A 59 8.37 -4.06 12.45
C LEU A 59 7.48 -3.92 13.69
N ALA A 60 6.75 -2.82 13.82
CA ALA A 60 5.83 -2.60 14.92
C ALA A 60 4.63 -3.58 14.90
N GLN A 61 4.09 -3.91 13.72
CA GLN A 61 3.01 -4.90 13.59
C GLN A 61 3.45 -6.31 13.96
N LYS A 62 4.69 -6.71 13.64
CA LYS A 62 5.23 -8.03 14.02
C LYS A 62 5.34 -8.22 15.54
N ASN A 63 5.52 -7.12 16.28
CA ASN A 63 5.73 -7.15 17.73
C ASN A 63 4.44 -6.97 18.54
N LYS A 64 3.27 -6.97 17.89
CA LYS A 64 1.97 -7.09 18.55
C LYS A 64 1.60 -8.55 18.71
#